data_AF-A0A968F1B4-F1
#
_entry.id   AF-A0A968F1B4-F1
#
_cell.length_a   1.000
_cell.length_b   1.000
_cell.length_c   1.000
_cell.angle_alpha   90.00
_cell.angle_beta   90.00
_cell.angle_gamma   90.00
#
_symmetry.space_group_name_H-M   'P 1'
#
loop_
_entity.id
_entity.type
_entity.pdbx_description
1 polymer ?
#
loop_
_entity_poly.entity_id
_entity_poly.type
_entity_poly.pdbx_seq_one_letter_code
_entity_poly.pdbx_strand_id
1 'polypeptide(L)'
;MQPLILYANHADFQQTNVIPGIIQQGVGGVTEGLKNRVVIPLTGNYAENNHVIGHELVHAFQYDIMKTRGGISQSARLPLWLVEGMSEYLSLGRQDALTAMWMRDAVLYEDLPSMSQLIRNREYFPYRFGHAVWAYIAGKWGDMAVPELFRAILTQGWNKGFREVLGATPDSVAIEWKNATIARFGPEIEGKTRPGDIGKAIVKDDNGTNLSPVISPDGRYIALLSQRDLFSIDLYLVDAQTGEFIDELVSSNTDAHFDALRFMSSAGAWSPDSKKF
;
A
#
# COMPACT_ATOMS: atom_id res chain seq x y z
N MET A 1 8.84 25.33 9.88
CA MET A 1 7.37 25.14 10.00
C MET A 1 6.94 24.19 8.90
N GLN A 2 6.16 23.16 9.23
CA GLN A 2 5.57 22.22 8.26
C GLN A 2 4.07 22.51 8.18
N PRO A 3 3.59 23.25 7.16
CA PRO A 3 2.17 23.52 7.01
C PRO A 3 1.39 22.25 6.68
N LEU A 4 0.30 22.02 7.40
CA LEU A 4 -0.74 21.06 7.05
C LEU A 4 -1.87 21.83 6.35
N ILE A 5 -2.16 21.46 5.11
CA ILE A 5 -3.18 22.10 4.27
C ILE A 5 -4.27 21.06 4.00
N LEU A 6 -5.47 21.36 4.47
CA LEU A 6 -6.62 20.46 4.39
C LEU A 6 -7.62 20.99 3.36
N TYR A 7 -8.03 20.12 2.44
CA TYR A 7 -9.10 20.39 1.49
C TYR A 7 -10.40 19.72 1.96
N ALA A 8 -11.53 20.39 1.72
CA ALA A 8 -12.84 19.89 2.16
C ALA A 8 -13.26 18.60 1.46
N ASN A 9 -12.76 18.37 0.25
CA ASN A 9 -13.01 17.20 -0.59
C ASN A 9 -11.83 17.02 -1.57
N HIS A 10 -11.78 15.91 -2.27
CA HIS A 10 -10.71 15.58 -3.20
C HIS A 10 -10.71 16.42 -4.48
N ALA A 11 -11.88 16.86 -4.97
CA ALA A 11 -11.97 17.69 -6.16
C ALA A 11 -11.25 19.03 -5.97
N ASP A 12 -11.39 19.64 -4.80
CA ASP A 12 -10.66 20.86 -4.44
C ASP A 12 -9.14 20.58 -4.30
N PHE A 13 -8.78 19.42 -3.75
CA PHE A 13 -7.38 19.00 -3.62
C PHE A 13 -6.69 18.79 -4.96
N GLN A 14 -7.35 18.18 -5.95
CA GLN A 14 -6.78 17.99 -7.30
C GLN A 14 -6.52 19.31 -8.02
N GLN A 15 -7.31 20.35 -7.72
CA GLN A 15 -7.15 21.70 -8.28
C GLN A 15 -6.19 22.58 -7.47
N THR A 16 -5.46 22.00 -6.52
CA THR A 16 -4.54 22.74 -5.66
C THR A 16 -3.46 23.46 -6.47
N ASN A 17 -3.23 24.73 -6.17
CA ASN A 17 -2.06 25.47 -6.63
C ASN A 17 -0.87 25.36 -5.65
N VAL A 18 -1.05 24.61 -4.56
CA VAL A 18 -0.05 24.47 -3.51
C VAL A 18 1.11 23.65 -4.02
N ILE A 19 0.89 22.50 -4.66
CA ILE A 19 1.93 21.59 -5.15
C ILE A 19 2.16 21.85 -6.65
N PRO A 20 3.41 21.94 -7.12
CA PRO A 20 3.69 22.04 -8.55
C PRO A 20 3.40 20.71 -9.25
N GLY A 21 2.59 20.74 -10.31
CA GLY A 21 2.23 19.56 -11.11
C GLY A 21 0.78 19.12 -10.90
N ILE A 22 0.34 18.16 -11.71
CA ILE A 22 -0.98 17.55 -11.58
C ILE A 22 -0.86 16.48 -10.49
N ILE A 23 -1.69 16.58 -9.45
CA ILE A 23 -1.81 15.51 -8.46
C ILE A 23 -2.58 14.37 -9.11
N GLN A 24 -1.97 13.19 -9.17
CA GLN A 24 -2.61 12.02 -9.74
C GLN A 24 -3.84 11.64 -8.91
N GLN A 25 -4.89 11.23 -9.60
CA GLN A 25 -6.02 10.57 -8.98
C GLN A 25 -5.53 9.27 -8.33
N GLY A 26 -5.83 9.05 -7.06
CA GLY A 26 -5.21 7.96 -6.26
C GLY A 26 -4.63 8.48 -4.97
N VAL A 27 -4.16 9.71 -5.02
CA VAL A 27 -3.28 10.27 -4.00
C VAL A 27 -4.09 10.78 -2.83
N GLY A 28 -3.93 10.12 -1.70
CA GLY A 28 -4.66 10.46 -0.49
C GLY A 28 -4.13 11.62 0.31
N GLY A 29 -2.90 11.97 0.03
CA GLY A 29 -2.18 13.07 0.62
C GLY A 29 -0.87 13.18 -0.11
N VAL A 30 -0.28 14.36 -0.07
CA VAL A 30 1.08 14.54 -0.57
C VAL A 30 1.88 15.28 0.47
N THR A 31 3.00 14.68 0.81
CA THR A 31 4.06 15.36 1.52
C THR A 31 5.12 15.84 0.55
N GLU A 32 5.19 17.15 0.35
CA GLU A 32 6.21 17.76 -0.49
C GLU A 32 7.50 17.99 0.31
N GLY A 33 8.50 17.16 0.06
CA GLY A 33 9.79 17.22 0.74
C GLY A 33 10.56 18.54 0.55
N LEU A 34 10.39 19.28 -0.56
CA LEU A 34 11.14 20.53 -0.79
C LEU A 34 10.60 21.71 0.03
N LYS A 35 9.28 21.95 -0.03
CA LYS A 35 8.63 23.06 0.67
C LYS A 35 8.06 22.68 2.03
N ASN A 36 8.26 21.43 2.49
CA ASN A 36 7.85 20.92 3.81
C ASN A 36 6.34 21.05 4.06
N ARG A 37 5.50 20.69 3.09
CA ARG A 37 4.04 20.82 3.21
C ARG A 37 3.38 19.46 3.13
N VAL A 38 2.38 19.25 3.98
CA VAL A 38 1.48 18.10 3.91
C VAL A 38 0.14 18.62 3.40
N VAL A 39 -0.36 18.03 2.32
CA VAL A 39 -1.59 18.47 1.66
C VAL A 39 -2.52 17.28 1.54
N ILE A 40 -3.71 17.34 2.14
CA ILE A 40 -4.62 16.20 2.27
C ILE A 40 -6.08 16.63 2.02
N PRO A 41 -6.85 15.91 1.18
CA PRO A 41 -8.30 16.00 1.14
C PRO A 41 -8.97 15.23 2.29
N LEU A 42 -10.02 15.80 2.87
CA LEU A 42 -10.87 15.08 3.82
C LEU A 42 -11.84 14.16 3.06
N THR A 43 -11.92 12.88 3.46
CA THR A 43 -12.76 11.86 2.81
C THR A 43 -14.16 11.73 3.44
N GLY A 44 -14.42 12.42 4.54
CA GLY A 44 -15.61 12.27 5.38
C GLY A 44 -15.59 11.04 6.31
N ASN A 45 -14.57 10.17 6.22
CA ASN A 45 -14.33 9.09 7.17
C ASN A 45 -13.17 9.44 8.10
N TYR A 46 -13.44 9.58 9.40
CA TYR A 46 -12.41 9.98 10.36
C TYR A 46 -11.29 8.97 10.54
N ALA A 47 -11.58 7.67 10.45
CA ALA A 47 -10.56 6.63 10.59
C ALA A 47 -9.58 6.66 9.41
N GLU A 48 -10.10 6.86 8.21
CA GLU A 48 -9.32 7.00 6.98
C GLU A 48 -8.50 8.29 7.00
N ASN A 49 -9.12 9.44 7.32
CA ASN A 49 -8.42 10.71 7.47
C ASN A 49 -7.27 10.59 8.49
N ASN A 50 -7.51 9.93 9.64
CA ASN A 50 -6.49 9.74 10.67
C ASN A 50 -5.31 8.89 10.16
N HIS A 51 -5.59 7.79 9.46
CA HIS A 51 -4.56 6.96 8.87
C HIS A 51 -3.74 7.72 7.84
N VAL A 52 -4.39 8.41 6.90
CA VAL A 52 -3.73 9.16 5.82
C VAL A 52 -2.90 10.32 6.37
N ILE A 53 -3.44 11.08 7.33
CA ILE A 53 -2.67 12.13 8.02
C ILE A 53 -1.45 11.52 8.71
N GLY A 54 -1.60 10.40 9.40
CA GLY A 54 -0.48 9.69 10.02
C GLY A 54 0.58 9.26 9.00
N HIS A 55 0.15 8.68 7.88
CA HIS A 55 1.00 8.22 6.79
C HIS A 55 1.83 9.39 6.21
N GLU A 56 1.18 10.51 5.88
CA GLU A 56 1.86 11.68 5.35
C GLU A 56 2.78 12.37 6.35
N LEU A 57 2.38 12.43 7.64
CA LEU A 57 3.26 12.97 8.67
C LEU A 57 4.55 12.15 8.79
N VAL A 58 4.50 10.83 8.63
CA VAL A 58 5.70 9.99 8.61
C VAL A 58 6.61 10.36 7.45
N HIS A 59 6.08 10.58 6.25
CA HIS A 59 6.88 11.11 5.13
C HIS A 59 7.50 12.46 5.46
N ALA A 60 6.79 13.34 6.16
CA ALA A 60 7.30 14.64 6.55
C ALA A 60 8.51 14.52 7.48
N PHE A 61 8.48 13.57 8.41
CA PHE A 61 9.63 13.24 9.26
C PHE A 61 10.75 12.55 8.49
N GLN A 62 10.44 11.63 7.57
CA GLN A 62 11.44 10.99 6.72
C GLN A 62 12.22 12.03 5.91
N TYR A 63 11.54 13.00 5.28
CA TYR A 63 12.19 14.09 4.55
C TYR A 63 13.07 14.96 5.45
N ASP A 64 12.61 15.29 6.67
CA ASP A 64 13.40 16.07 7.62
C ASP A 64 14.69 15.34 8.04
N ILE A 65 14.58 14.04 8.36
CA ILE A 65 15.73 13.19 8.67
C ILE A 65 16.72 13.12 7.48
N MET A 66 16.20 13.02 6.26
CA MET A 66 17.03 12.93 5.05
C MET A 66 17.75 14.24 4.75
N LYS A 67 17.08 15.39 4.93
CA LYS A 67 17.71 16.71 4.81
C LYS A 67 18.85 16.89 5.79
N THR A 68 18.69 16.41 7.02
CA THR A 68 19.69 16.57 8.08
C THR A 68 20.85 15.58 7.99
N ARG A 69 20.65 14.38 7.42
CA ARG A 69 21.64 13.28 7.50
C ARG A 69 22.14 12.69 6.18
N GLY A 70 21.44 12.90 5.05
CA GLY A 70 21.75 12.18 3.80
C GLY A 70 21.69 13.01 2.52
N GLY A 71 21.15 14.23 2.56
CA GLY A 71 20.83 15.02 1.38
C GLY A 71 19.59 14.48 0.65
N ILE A 72 18.77 15.37 0.08
CA ILE A 72 17.50 14.99 -0.59
C ILE A 72 17.74 13.97 -1.73
N SER A 73 18.91 13.99 -2.36
CA SER A 73 19.30 13.05 -3.42
C SER A 73 19.41 11.58 -3.00
N GLN A 74 19.44 11.27 -1.70
CA GLN A 74 19.38 9.89 -1.21
C GLN A 74 17.96 9.29 -1.24
N SER A 75 16.91 10.10 -1.39
CA SER A 75 15.52 9.62 -1.46
C SER A 75 15.28 8.62 -2.60
N ALA A 76 15.80 8.93 -3.78
CA ALA A 76 15.63 8.15 -4.99
C ALA A 76 16.30 6.77 -4.93
N ARG A 77 17.08 6.48 -3.87
CA ARG A 77 17.82 5.22 -3.69
C ARG A 77 17.21 4.32 -2.63
N LEU A 78 16.23 4.79 -1.87
CA LEU A 78 15.58 3.98 -0.85
C LEU A 78 14.53 3.06 -1.50
N PRO A 79 14.48 1.78 -1.12
CA PRO A 79 13.42 0.88 -1.56
C PRO A 79 12.05 1.38 -1.09
N LEU A 80 11.03 1.26 -1.95
CA LEU A 80 9.67 1.69 -1.61
C LEU A 80 9.12 1.01 -0.36
N TRP A 81 9.37 -0.31 -0.18
CA TRP A 81 8.90 -1.03 1.00
C TRP A 81 9.40 -0.41 2.31
N LEU A 82 10.62 0.16 2.30
CA LEU A 82 11.20 0.80 3.49
C LEU A 82 10.45 2.08 3.84
N VAL A 83 10.18 2.90 2.83
CA VAL A 83 9.59 4.23 2.97
C VAL A 83 8.08 4.13 3.21
N GLU A 84 7.36 3.51 2.27
CA GLU A 84 5.90 3.33 2.32
C GLU A 84 5.49 2.41 3.47
N GLY A 85 6.22 1.30 3.65
CA GLY A 85 5.93 0.37 4.75
C GLY A 85 6.14 0.99 6.13
N MET A 86 7.08 1.93 6.28
CA MET A 86 7.28 2.64 7.55
C MET A 86 6.11 3.59 7.82
N SER A 87 5.64 4.29 6.80
CA SER A 87 4.45 5.15 6.86
C SER A 87 3.19 4.35 7.20
N GLU A 88 3.00 3.19 6.58
CA GLU A 88 1.92 2.27 6.92
C GLU A 88 2.04 1.77 8.37
N TYR A 89 3.20 1.28 8.79
CA TYR A 89 3.37 0.72 10.13
C TYR A 89 3.16 1.78 11.23
N LEU A 90 3.68 2.99 11.06
CA LEU A 90 3.54 4.05 12.05
C LEU A 90 2.14 4.69 12.07
N SER A 91 1.35 4.54 11.00
CA SER A 91 -0.03 5.04 10.94
C SER A 91 -1.09 4.00 11.34
N LEU A 92 -0.91 2.73 10.95
CA LEU A 92 -1.83 1.63 11.27
C LEU A 92 -1.45 0.88 12.55
N GLY A 93 -0.20 0.97 12.97
CA GLY A 93 0.35 0.18 14.07
C GLY A 93 0.70 -1.26 13.67
N ARG A 94 0.98 -2.11 14.66
CA ARG A 94 1.50 -3.47 14.46
C ARG A 94 0.49 -4.44 13.79
N GLN A 95 -0.80 -4.22 13.97
CA GLN A 95 -1.84 -5.14 13.52
C GLN A 95 -2.78 -4.45 12.55
N ASP A 96 -2.86 -4.97 11.33
CA ASP A 96 -3.81 -4.54 10.31
C ASP A 96 -4.46 -5.76 9.66
N ALA A 97 -5.79 -5.74 9.53
CA ALA A 97 -6.55 -6.88 9.03
C ALA A 97 -6.30 -7.12 7.53
N LEU A 98 -6.10 -6.05 6.77
CA LEU A 98 -5.83 -6.13 5.34
C LEU A 98 -4.42 -6.65 5.08
N THR A 99 -3.40 -6.14 5.76
CA THR A 99 -2.05 -6.73 5.70
C THR A 99 -2.06 -8.20 6.14
N ALA A 100 -2.80 -8.55 7.20
CA ALA A 100 -2.92 -9.95 7.61
C ALA A 100 -3.54 -10.84 6.53
N MET A 101 -4.53 -10.34 5.77
CA MET A 101 -5.09 -11.05 4.62
C MET A 101 -4.02 -11.34 3.56
N TRP A 102 -3.22 -10.34 3.19
CA TRP A 102 -2.13 -10.50 2.21
C TRP A 102 -1.06 -11.48 2.69
N MET A 103 -0.71 -11.44 3.99
CA MET A 103 0.28 -12.37 4.54
C MET A 103 -0.23 -13.81 4.58
N ARG A 104 -1.52 -14.04 4.85
CA ARG A 104 -2.11 -15.39 4.76
C ARG A 104 -2.06 -15.93 3.34
N ASP A 105 -2.36 -15.09 2.35
CA ASP A 105 -2.32 -15.47 0.94
C ASP A 105 -0.88 -15.83 0.51
N ALA A 106 0.09 -14.98 0.83
CA ALA A 106 1.50 -15.25 0.57
C ALA A 106 2.00 -16.54 1.25
N VAL A 107 1.54 -16.85 2.46
CA VAL A 107 1.87 -18.13 3.14
C VAL A 107 1.20 -19.33 2.45
N LEU A 108 -0.07 -19.18 2.03
CA LEU A 108 -0.82 -20.24 1.34
C LEU A 108 -0.17 -20.67 0.03
N TYR A 109 0.36 -19.71 -0.72
CA TYR A 109 1.01 -19.91 -2.02
C TYR A 109 2.53 -20.02 -1.96
N GLU A 110 3.12 -20.04 -0.75
CA GLU A 110 4.57 -20.08 -0.54
C GLU A 110 5.33 -18.92 -1.22
N ASP A 111 4.66 -17.77 -1.36
CA ASP A 111 5.12 -16.59 -2.10
C ASP A 111 5.52 -15.42 -1.17
N LEU A 112 6.32 -15.71 -0.16
CA LEU A 112 6.92 -14.65 0.66
C LEU A 112 8.24 -14.16 0.01
N PRO A 113 8.45 -12.83 -0.16
CA PRO A 113 9.61 -12.28 -0.87
C PRO A 113 10.90 -12.30 -0.06
N SER A 114 12.02 -12.58 -0.72
CA SER A 114 13.35 -12.26 -0.18
C SER A 114 13.57 -10.75 -0.05
N MET A 115 14.60 -10.33 0.68
CA MET A 115 14.94 -8.91 0.78
C MET A 115 15.26 -8.29 -0.59
N SER A 116 15.93 -9.03 -1.47
CA SER A 116 16.21 -8.60 -2.85
C SER A 116 14.92 -8.42 -3.67
N GLN A 117 13.94 -9.30 -3.51
CA GLN A 117 12.63 -9.18 -4.17
C GLN A 117 11.86 -7.97 -3.66
N LEU A 118 11.83 -7.73 -2.33
CA LEU A 118 11.22 -6.51 -1.76
C LEU A 118 11.83 -5.22 -2.33
N ILE A 119 13.12 -5.24 -2.66
CA ILE A 119 13.82 -4.07 -3.22
C ILE A 119 13.53 -3.89 -4.71
N ARG A 120 13.45 -4.97 -5.48
CA ARG A 120 13.51 -4.92 -6.96
C ARG A 120 12.20 -5.22 -7.65
N ASN A 121 11.32 -6.01 -7.04
CA ASN A 121 10.12 -6.52 -7.68
C ASN A 121 8.91 -5.70 -7.24
N ARG A 122 8.17 -5.18 -8.23
CA ARG A 122 6.96 -4.37 -8.01
C ARG A 122 5.73 -5.21 -7.67
N GLU A 123 5.77 -6.52 -7.91
CA GLU A 123 4.69 -7.46 -7.56
C GLU A 123 4.43 -7.50 -6.05
N TYR A 124 5.47 -7.31 -5.24
CA TYR A 124 5.31 -7.24 -3.78
C TYR A 124 4.94 -5.83 -3.36
N PHE A 125 3.64 -5.60 -3.19
CA PHE A 125 3.07 -4.29 -2.91
C PHE A 125 3.74 -3.63 -1.68
N PRO A 126 4.48 -2.52 -1.86
CA PRO A 126 5.35 -1.94 -0.82
C PRO A 126 4.66 -1.62 0.49
N TYR A 127 3.40 -1.22 0.43
CA TYR A 127 2.60 -0.81 1.59
C TYR A 127 2.33 -2.02 2.51
N ARG A 128 1.82 -3.12 1.96
CA ARG A 128 1.41 -4.30 2.76
C ARG A 128 2.60 -5.15 3.18
N PHE A 129 3.50 -5.45 2.25
CA PHE A 129 4.71 -6.22 2.58
C PHE A 129 5.67 -5.40 3.44
N GLY A 130 5.82 -4.09 3.17
CA GLY A 130 6.63 -3.20 4.00
C GLY A 130 6.06 -3.02 5.40
N HIS A 131 4.74 -2.84 5.55
CA HIS A 131 4.06 -2.83 6.85
C HIS A 131 4.37 -4.10 7.66
N ALA A 132 4.24 -5.27 7.03
CA ALA A 132 4.50 -6.55 7.70
C ALA A 132 5.97 -6.70 8.15
N VAL A 133 6.93 -6.26 7.33
CA VAL A 133 8.36 -6.29 7.68
C VAL A 133 8.66 -5.33 8.83
N TRP A 134 8.12 -4.10 8.81
CA TRP A 134 8.31 -3.15 9.90
C TRP A 134 7.63 -3.61 11.20
N ALA A 135 6.44 -4.19 11.11
CA ALA A 135 5.76 -4.79 12.27
C ALA A 135 6.57 -5.94 12.89
N TYR A 136 7.29 -6.71 12.06
CA TYR A 136 8.22 -7.73 12.53
C TYR A 136 9.46 -7.12 13.19
N ILE A 137 10.10 -6.13 12.55
CA ILE A 137 11.28 -5.44 13.09
C ILE A 137 10.94 -4.80 14.45
N ALA A 138 9.90 -3.99 14.50
CA ALA A 138 9.47 -3.38 15.76
C ALA A 138 9.04 -4.42 16.80
N GLY A 139 8.44 -5.53 16.35
CA GLY A 139 8.07 -6.64 17.21
C GLY A 139 9.23 -7.35 17.90
N LYS A 140 10.36 -7.48 17.23
CA LYS A 140 11.52 -8.22 17.72
C LYS A 140 12.55 -7.32 18.40
N TRP A 141 12.78 -6.12 17.87
CA TRP A 141 13.78 -5.18 18.37
C TRP A 141 13.20 -3.94 19.07
N GLY A 142 11.86 -3.82 19.15
CA GLY A 142 11.16 -2.70 19.76
C GLY A 142 10.92 -1.54 18.77
N ASP A 143 9.92 -0.70 19.07
CA ASP A 143 9.50 0.39 18.18
C ASP A 143 10.62 1.41 17.90
N MET A 144 11.57 1.58 18.82
CA MET A 144 12.73 2.47 18.65
C MET A 144 13.69 2.01 17.56
N ALA A 145 13.72 0.71 17.24
CA ALA A 145 14.52 0.20 16.13
C ALA A 145 14.07 0.77 14.78
N VAL A 146 12.81 1.21 14.65
CA VAL A 146 12.25 1.75 13.40
C VAL A 146 12.96 3.04 12.96
N PRO A 147 12.94 4.14 13.74
CA PRO A 147 13.64 5.36 13.37
C PRO A 147 15.16 5.22 13.44
N GLU A 148 15.71 4.35 14.28
CA GLU A 148 17.15 4.09 14.36
C GLU A 148 17.68 3.41 13.11
N LEU A 149 17.01 2.35 12.65
CA LEU A 149 17.38 1.63 11.43
C LEU A 149 17.29 2.55 10.21
N PHE A 150 16.22 3.33 10.10
CA PHE A 150 16.05 4.28 9.00
C PHE A 150 17.22 5.28 8.94
N ARG A 151 17.62 5.86 10.08
CA ARG A 151 18.77 6.78 10.16
C ARG A 151 20.10 6.10 9.87
N ALA A 152 20.29 4.87 10.33
CA ALA A 152 21.52 4.12 10.11
C ALA A 152 21.69 3.75 8.63
N ILE A 153 20.61 3.35 7.96
CA ILE A 153 20.60 3.08 6.50
C ILE A 153 20.97 4.34 5.72
N LEU A 154 20.41 5.50 6.07
CA LEU A 154 20.70 6.77 5.39
C LEU A 154 22.15 7.24 5.53
N THR A 155 22.78 6.95 6.66
CA THR A 155 24.13 7.44 6.97
C THR A 155 25.23 6.45 6.57
N GLN A 156 24.98 5.15 6.74
CA GLN A 156 25.99 4.10 6.58
C GLN A 156 25.72 3.15 5.41
N GLY A 157 24.52 3.23 4.82
CA GLY A 157 24.06 2.34 3.77
C GLY A 157 23.43 1.05 4.32
N TRP A 158 22.67 0.39 3.44
CA TRP A 158 21.80 -0.75 3.73
C TRP A 158 22.41 -1.82 4.65
N ASN A 159 23.50 -2.45 4.21
CA ASN A 159 24.10 -3.56 4.94
C ASN A 159 24.73 -3.17 6.29
N LYS A 160 25.28 -1.94 6.39
CA LYS A 160 25.89 -1.48 7.64
C LYS A 160 24.81 -1.09 8.65
N GLY A 161 23.78 -0.37 8.22
CA GLY A 161 22.68 0.05 9.10
C GLY A 161 21.94 -1.14 9.73
N PHE A 162 21.64 -2.18 8.94
CA PHE A 162 21.04 -3.41 9.47
C PHE A 162 21.93 -4.11 10.51
N ARG A 163 23.24 -4.21 10.25
CA ARG A 163 24.17 -4.84 11.20
C ARG A 163 24.34 -4.04 12.48
N GLU A 164 24.39 -2.72 12.39
CA GLU A 164 24.54 -1.84 13.54
C GLU A 164 23.31 -1.85 14.44
N VAL A 165 22.11 -1.71 13.87
CA VAL A 165 20.87 -1.52 14.65
C VAL A 165 20.24 -2.86 15.04
N LEU A 166 20.22 -3.83 14.13
CA LEU A 166 19.53 -5.12 14.37
C LEU A 166 20.49 -6.26 14.73
N GLY A 167 21.80 -6.05 14.61
CA GLY A 167 22.79 -7.12 14.78
C GLY A 167 22.73 -8.20 13.69
N ALA A 168 22.01 -7.96 12.59
CA ALA A 168 21.70 -8.95 11.57
C ALA A 168 21.91 -8.39 10.16
N THR A 169 22.03 -9.26 9.15
CA THR A 169 22.03 -8.83 7.74
C THR A 169 20.60 -8.64 7.24
N PRO A 170 20.37 -7.83 6.19
CA PRO A 170 19.04 -7.67 5.60
C PRO A 170 18.42 -9.01 5.16
N ASP A 171 19.22 -9.91 4.59
CA ASP A 171 18.76 -11.24 4.17
C ASP A 171 18.39 -12.12 5.37
N SER A 172 19.18 -12.07 6.45
CA SER A 172 18.83 -12.76 7.70
C SER A 172 17.50 -12.27 8.26
N VAL A 173 17.29 -10.94 8.30
CA VAL A 173 16.02 -10.36 8.77
C VAL A 173 14.85 -10.80 7.90
N ALA A 174 15.00 -10.82 6.57
CA ALA A 174 13.95 -11.33 5.68
C ALA A 174 13.65 -12.81 5.93
N ILE A 175 14.66 -13.67 6.11
CA ILE A 175 14.46 -15.09 6.40
C ILE A 175 13.72 -15.28 7.73
N GLU A 176 14.13 -14.56 8.78
CA GLU A 176 13.46 -14.68 10.07
C GLU A 176 12.03 -14.14 10.05
N TRP A 177 11.78 -13.03 9.33
CA TRP A 177 10.45 -12.49 9.09
C TRP A 177 9.56 -13.49 8.34
N LYS A 178 10.08 -14.13 7.29
CA LYS A 178 9.36 -15.18 6.56
C LYS A 178 8.96 -16.33 7.48
N ASN A 179 9.91 -16.83 8.25
CA ASN A 179 9.66 -17.93 9.19
C ASN A 179 8.63 -17.54 10.26
N ALA A 180 8.70 -16.32 10.78
CA ALA A 180 7.72 -15.81 11.74
C ALA A 180 6.33 -15.65 11.11
N THR A 181 6.25 -15.22 9.86
CA THR A 181 5.00 -15.07 9.11
C THR A 181 4.36 -16.43 8.85
N ILE A 182 5.14 -17.42 8.41
CA ILE A 182 4.69 -18.81 8.25
C ILE A 182 4.23 -19.39 9.59
N ALA A 183 5.00 -19.21 10.66
CA ALA A 183 4.62 -19.69 11.99
C ALA A 183 3.31 -19.06 12.50
N ARG A 184 3.06 -17.80 12.15
CA ARG A 184 1.86 -17.07 12.57
C ARG A 184 0.60 -17.50 11.80
N PHE A 185 0.71 -17.68 10.47
CA PHE A 185 -0.45 -17.90 9.60
C PHE A 185 -0.60 -19.34 9.10
N GLY A 186 0.47 -20.14 9.15
CA GLY A 186 0.48 -21.57 8.78
C GLY A 186 -0.64 -22.37 9.46
N PRO A 187 -0.81 -22.28 10.80
CA PRO A 187 -1.90 -22.98 11.48
C PRO A 187 -3.29 -22.50 11.07
N GLU A 188 -3.44 -21.27 10.59
CA GLU A 188 -4.73 -20.74 10.12
C GLU A 188 -5.11 -21.25 8.73
N ILE A 189 -4.14 -21.72 7.93
CA ILE A 189 -4.38 -22.25 6.58
C ILE A 189 -4.43 -23.77 6.54
N GLU A 190 -3.89 -24.45 7.57
CA GLU A 190 -3.90 -25.90 7.66
C GLU A 190 -5.33 -26.44 7.65
N GLY A 191 -5.59 -27.44 6.78
CA GLY A 191 -6.91 -28.04 6.61
C GLY A 191 -7.94 -27.18 5.86
N LYS A 192 -7.59 -25.97 5.41
CA LYS A 192 -8.45 -25.16 4.55
C LYS A 192 -8.25 -25.54 3.08
N THR A 193 -9.36 -25.55 2.33
CA THR A 193 -9.33 -25.77 0.88
C THR A 193 -8.82 -24.51 0.18
N ARG A 194 -7.89 -24.66 -0.77
CA ARG A 194 -7.39 -23.50 -1.52
C ARG A 194 -8.49 -22.96 -2.42
N PRO A 195 -8.62 -21.64 -2.60
CA PRO A 195 -9.61 -21.06 -3.50
C PRO A 195 -9.56 -21.65 -4.92
N GLY A 196 -8.36 -21.93 -5.43
CA GLY A 196 -8.16 -22.54 -6.75
C GLY A 196 -8.62 -24.00 -6.87
N ASP A 197 -8.80 -24.72 -5.75
CA ASP A 197 -9.27 -26.11 -5.75
C ASP A 197 -10.81 -26.19 -5.81
N ILE A 198 -11.51 -25.12 -5.41
CA ILE A 198 -12.99 -25.04 -5.36
C ILE A 198 -13.57 -24.11 -6.42
N GLY A 199 -12.79 -23.17 -6.92
CA GLY A 199 -13.24 -22.11 -7.82
C GLY A 199 -12.37 -22.02 -9.05
N LYS A 200 -12.99 -21.74 -10.19
CA LYS A 200 -12.28 -21.35 -11.40
C LYS A 200 -11.94 -19.87 -11.29
N ALA A 201 -10.67 -19.51 -11.41
CA ALA A 201 -10.28 -18.10 -11.56
C ALA A 201 -10.98 -17.52 -12.80
N ILE A 202 -11.76 -16.45 -12.59
CA ILE A 202 -12.54 -15.77 -13.62
C ILE A 202 -11.63 -14.78 -14.33
N VAL A 203 -11.06 -13.83 -13.59
CA VAL A 203 -10.07 -12.88 -14.10
C VAL A 203 -8.69 -13.52 -14.02
N LYS A 204 -8.18 -13.93 -15.18
CA LYS A 204 -6.84 -14.48 -15.35
C LYS A 204 -6.05 -13.49 -16.20
N ASP A 205 -5.45 -12.49 -15.57
CA ASP A 205 -4.51 -11.64 -16.31
C ASP A 205 -3.41 -11.06 -15.44
N ASP A 206 -2.24 -10.92 -16.06
CA ASP A 206 -0.88 -10.98 -15.52
C ASP A 206 -0.10 -9.66 -15.62
N ASN A 207 -0.79 -8.57 -15.98
CA ASN A 207 -0.19 -7.24 -16.16
C ASN A 207 -0.66 -6.18 -15.15
N GLY A 208 -1.54 -6.53 -14.21
CA GLY A 208 -2.13 -5.54 -13.30
C GLY A 208 -2.60 -6.10 -11.97
N THR A 209 -2.59 -5.25 -10.93
CA THR A 209 -3.10 -5.62 -9.60
C THR A 209 -4.62 -5.41 -9.57
N ASN A 210 -5.38 -6.50 -9.36
CA ASN A 210 -6.84 -6.45 -9.19
C ASN A 210 -7.21 -6.36 -7.71
N LEU A 211 -8.03 -5.38 -7.35
CA LEU A 211 -8.39 -5.04 -5.97
C LEU A 211 -9.91 -5.00 -5.79
N SER A 212 -10.35 -5.35 -4.58
CA SER A 212 -11.74 -5.25 -4.10
C SER A 212 -12.82 -5.71 -5.10
N PRO A 213 -12.75 -6.94 -5.66
CA PRO A 213 -13.76 -7.41 -6.60
C PRO A 213 -15.11 -7.60 -5.92
N VAL A 214 -16.18 -7.16 -6.58
CA VAL A 214 -17.57 -7.27 -6.09
C VAL A 214 -18.45 -7.83 -7.21
N ILE A 215 -19.04 -9.00 -6.97
CA ILE A 215 -19.98 -9.63 -7.89
C ILE A 215 -21.36 -8.97 -7.81
N SER A 216 -21.98 -8.76 -8.96
CA SER A 216 -23.37 -8.30 -9.08
C SER A 216 -24.37 -9.32 -8.49
N PRO A 217 -25.53 -8.88 -7.96
CA PRO A 217 -26.52 -9.78 -7.36
C PRO A 217 -27.04 -10.88 -8.29
N ASP A 218 -27.04 -10.65 -9.60
CA ASP A 218 -27.45 -11.63 -10.61
C ASP A 218 -26.29 -12.53 -11.09
N GLY A 219 -25.07 -12.29 -10.59
CA GLY A 219 -23.88 -13.07 -10.88
C GLY A 219 -23.29 -12.87 -12.28
N ARG A 220 -23.79 -11.92 -13.08
CA ARG A 220 -23.34 -11.74 -14.47
C ARG A 220 -22.08 -10.90 -14.58
N TYR A 221 -21.91 -9.95 -13.68
CA TYR A 221 -20.83 -8.98 -13.72
C TYR A 221 -20.01 -8.96 -12.43
N ILE A 222 -18.73 -8.62 -12.56
CA ILE A 222 -17.82 -8.31 -11.47
C ILE A 222 -17.35 -6.87 -11.68
N ALA A 223 -17.53 -6.01 -10.68
CA ALA A 223 -16.86 -4.72 -10.63
C ALA A 223 -15.57 -4.89 -9.81
N LEU A 224 -14.44 -4.43 -10.33
CA LEU A 224 -13.16 -4.51 -9.63
C LEU A 224 -12.30 -3.30 -9.97
N LEU A 225 -11.37 -2.99 -9.06
CA LEU A 225 -10.36 -1.97 -9.29
C LEU A 225 -9.14 -2.65 -9.89
N SER A 226 -8.55 -2.07 -10.93
CA SER A 226 -7.36 -2.65 -11.56
C SER A 226 -6.33 -1.58 -11.90
N GLN A 227 -5.08 -1.82 -11.52
CA GLN A 227 -3.96 -1.04 -12.03
C GLN A 227 -3.50 -1.64 -13.36
N ARG A 228 -3.83 -0.99 -14.47
CA ARG A 228 -3.51 -1.50 -15.82
C ARG A 228 -2.62 -0.57 -16.63
N ASP A 229 -2.46 0.67 -16.18
CA ASP A 229 -1.43 1.57 -16.65
C ASP A 229 -0.42 1.88 -15.52
N LEU A 230 0.64 2.61 -15.86
CA LEU A 230 1.74 2.91 -14.93
C LEU A 230 1.37 3.90 -13.80
N PHE A 231 0.19 4.51 -13.85
CA PHE A 231 -0.15 5.74 -13.15
C PHE A 231 -1.58 5.79 -12.56
N SER A 232 -2.50 4.91 -12.94
CA SER A 232 -3.89 4.88 -12.47
C SER A 232 -4.37 3.53 -11.94
N ILE A 233 -5.29 3.59 -10.98
CA ILE A 233 -6.17 2.50 -10.58
C ILE A 233 -7.57 2.90 -11.01
N ASP A 234 -8.15 2.16 -11.97
CA ASP A 234 -9.46 2.46 -12.54
C ASP A 234 -10.48 1.38 -12.15
N LEU A 235 -11.77 1.74 -12.20
CA LEU A 235 -12.86 0.81 -11.90
C LEU A 235 -13.36 0.17 -13.19
N TYR A 236 -13.26 -1.15 -13.25
CA TYR A 236 -13.63 -1.95 -14.41
C TYR A 236 -14.84 -2.83 -14.14
N LEU A 237 -15.65 -3.01 -15.18
CA LEU A 237 -16.69 -4.03 -15.27
C LEU A 237 -16.15 -5.24 -16.04
N VAL A 238 -16.34 -6.41 -15.46
CA VAL A 238 -15.87 -7.68 -15.99
C VAL A 238 -17.03 -8.66 -16.12
N ASP A 239 -17.06 -9.41 -17.22
CA ASP A 239 -17.99 -10.52 -17.40
C ASP A 239 -17.62 -11.68 -16.46
N ALA A 240 -18.56 -12.10 -15.61
CA ALA A 240 -18.28 -13.14 -14.62
C ALA A 240 -18.13 -14.55 -15.23
N GLN A 241 -18.62 -14.78 -16.45
CA GLN A 241 -18.54 -16.07 -17.14
C GLN A 241 -17.25 -16.21 -17.94
N THR A 242 -16.87 -15.16 -18.67
CA THR A 242 -15.70 -15.18 -19.56
C THR A 242 -14.44 -14.65 -18.88
N GLY A 243 -14.58 -13.75 -17.90
CA GLY A 243 -13.47 -13.01 -17.31
C GLY A 243 -12.99 -11.83 -18.17
N GLU A 244 -13.70 -11.52 -19.25
CA GLU A 244 -13.36 -10.41 -20.14
C GLU A 244 -13.78 -9.08 -19.54
N PHE A 245 -12.94 -8.07 -19.74
CA PHE A 245 -13.25 -6.71 -19.34
C PHE A 245 -14.23 -6.12 -20.35
N ILE A 246 -15.42 -5.79 -19.86
CA ILE A 246 -16.54 -5.29 -20.67
C ILE A 246 -16.42 -3.78 -20.81
N ASP A 247 -16.16 -3.09 -19.70
CA ASP A 247 -16.21 -1.63 -19.65
C ASP A 247 -15.30 -1.05 -18.57
N GLU A 248 -14.94 0.22 -18.73
CA GLU A 248 -14.31 1.05 -17.72
C GLU A 248 -15.38 1.96 -17.12
N LEU A 249 -15.92 1.56 -15.96
CA LEU A 249 -17.03 2.26 -15.33
C LEU A 249 -16.63 3.65 -14.84
N VAL A 250 -15.40 3.76 -14.32
CA VAL A 250 -14.84 5.01 -13.86
C VAL A 250 -13.38 5.03 -14.27
N SER A 251 -13.05 6.00 -15.12
CA SER A 251 -11.69 6.34 -15.45
C SER A 251 -11.22 7.48 -14.57
N SER A 252 -10.07 7.28 -13.94
CA SER A 252 -9.36 8.33 -13.25
C SER A 252 -8.82 9.43 -14.18
N ASN A 253 -9.02 9.33 -15.49
CA ASN A 253 -8.65 10.36 -16.45
C ASN A 253 -9.84 11.21 -16.95
N THR A 254 -11.10 10.82 -16.71
CA THR A 254 -12.27 11.51 -17.33
C THR A 254 -13.38 11.94 -16.38
N ASP A 255 -13.47 11.41 -15.15
CA ASP A 255 -14.51 11.81 -14.19
C ASP A 255 -13.91 12.41 -12.92
N ALA A 256 -14.19 13.70 -12.66
CA ALA A 256 -13.59 14.50 -11.59
C ALA A 256 -14.24 14.28 -10.21
N HIS A 257 -15.08 13.26 -10.08
CA HIS A 257 -15.97 13.07 -8.94
C HIS A 257 -15.68 11.83 -8.06
N PHE A 258 -14.56 11.11 -8.28
CA PHE A 258 -14.26 9.89 -7.51
C PHE A 258 -12.91 9.91 -6.78
N ASP A 259 -12.96 9.65 -5.46
CA ASP A 259 -11.84 9.73 -4.53
C ASP A 259 -11.15 8.38 -4.38
N ALA A 260 -9.90 8.33 -4.83
CA ALA A 260 -9.22 7.06 -5.01
C ALA A 260 -8.53 6.47 -3.77
N LEU A 261 -8.63 7.14 -2.62
CA LEU A 261 -8.28 6.59 -1.31
C LEU A 261 -9.27 5.52 -0.82
N ARG A 262 -10.53 5.61 -1.26
CA ARG A 262 -11.54 4.60 -0.93
C ARG A 262 -11.15 3.22 -1.47
N PHE A 263 -10.30 3.13 -2.47
CA PHE A 263 -10.05 1.91 -3.22
C PHE A 263 -9.21 0.86 -2.49
N MET A 264 -8.41 1.26 -1.51
CA MET A 264 -7.63 0.32 -0.67
C MET A 264 -8.35 -0.10 0.63
N SER A 265 -9.43 0.59 1.00
CA SER A 265 -10.12 0.41 2.30
C SER A 265 -11.64 0.18 2.18
N SER A 266 -12.21 0.29 0.98
CA SER A 266 -13.64 0.08 0.70
C SER A 266 -13.85 -0.93 -0.43
N ALA A 267 -14.98 -1.62 -0.37
CA ALA A 267 -15.54 -2.39 -1.46
C ALA A 267 -16.77 -1.64 -2.00
N GLY A 268 -16.93 -1.56 -3.32
CA GLY A 268 -18.12 -0.97 -3.93
C GLY A 268 -19.37 -1.82 -3.69
N ALA A 269 -20.54 -1.31 -4.09
CA ALA A 269 -21.82 -2.00 -3.85
C ALA A 269 -22.73 -1.89 -5.06
N TRP A 270 -23.36 -3.01 -5.42
CA TRP A 270 -24.34 -3.06 -6.49
C TRP A 270 -25.74 -2.68 -5.99
N SER A 271 -26.53 -2.04 -6.86
CA SER A 271 -27.96 -1.95 -6.65
C SER A 271 -28.60 -3.35 -6.62
N PRO A 272 -29.70 -3.57 -5.88
CA PRO A 272 -30.34 -4.88 -5.78
C PRO A 272 -30.80 -5.48 -7.12
N ASP A 273 -30.99 -4.63 -8.14
CA ASP A 273 -31.40 -5.02 -9.49
C ASP A 273 -30.22 -5.21 -10.47
N SER A 274 -28.97 -5.14 -10.00
CA SER A 274 -27.74 -5.32 -10.78
C SER A 274 -27.53 -4.30 -11.92
N LYS A 275 -28.28 -3.18 -11.93
CA LYS A 275 -28.19 -2.18 -13.02
C LYS A 275 -27.23 -1.04 -12.73
N LYS A 276 -26.86 -0.84 -11.46
CA LYS A 276 -25.97 0.24 -11.03
C LYS A 276 -24.93 -0.30 -10.07
N PHE A 277 -23.72 0.21 -10.21
CA PHE A 277 -22.64 0.08 -9.27
C PHE A 277 -22.27 1.46 -8.74
#